data_AF-A0A952EWX3-F1
#
_entry.id   AF-A0A952EWX3-F1
#
_cell.length_a   1.000
_cell.length_b   1.000
_cell.length_c   1.000
_cell.angle_alpha   90.00
_cell.angle_beta   90.00
_cell.angle_gamma   90.00
#
_symmetry.space_group_name_H-M   'P 1'
#
loop_
_entity.id
_entity.type
_entity.pdbx_description
1 polymer ?
#
loop_
_entity_poly.entity_id
_entity_poly.type
_entity_poly.pdbx_seq_one_letter_code
_entity_poly.pdbx_strand_id
1 'polypeptide(L)'
;LLTTDIFVSMPPIPLEYRGVDVVSRLFAAIFGSGRRVDLVPTRANGQPAFGAYLRAGTGIRHGSGLFVLTLTGDRICAFTRFDSGVLPWFGLPRSLPSR
;
A
#
# COMPACT_ATOMS: atom_id res chain seq x y z
N LEU A 1 12.17 -9.10 7.36
CA LEU A 1 10.81 -8.92 6.80
C LEU A 1 10.84 -8.75 5.28
N LEU A 2 11.66 -7.82 4.76
CA LEU A 2 11.83 -7.62 3.31
C LEU A 2 12.94 -8.54 2.76
N THR A 3 12.83 -8.95 1.50
CA THR A 3 13.98 -9.54 0.79
C THR A 3 14.98 -8.45 0.39
N THR A 4 16.23 -8.84 0.20
CA THR A 4 17.30 -7.94 -0.27
C THR A 4 16.97 -7.33 -1.63
N ASP A 5 16.23 -8.08 -2.47
CA ASP A 5 15.81 -7.70 -3.82
C ASP A 5 14.40 -7.13 -3.91
N ILE A 6 13.85 -6.58 -2.82
CA ILE A 6 12.47 -6.08 -2.84
C ILE A 6 12.24 -5.10 -3.98
N PHE A 7 11.14 -5.33 -4.71
CA PHE A 7 10.71 -4.52 -5.84
C PHE A 7 9.47 -3.70 -5.45
N VAL A 8 9.53 -2.38 -5.65
CA VAL A 8 8.37 -1.50 -5.53
C VAL A 8 7.98 -0.94 -6.88
N SER A 9 6.70 -1.08 -7.24
CA SER A 9 6.10 -0.45 -8.42
C SER A 9 4.86 0.35 -8.03
N MET A 10 4.61 1.45 -8.75
CA MET A 10 3.48 2.34 -8.52
C MET A 10 2.74 2.66 -9.83
N PRO A 11 2.03 1.70 -10.46
CA PRO A 11 1.31 1.96 -11.71
C PRO A 11 0.29 3.11 -11.53
N PRO A 12 0.17 4.06 -12.47
CA PRO A 12 0.73 4.12 -13.84
C PRO A 12 2.13 4.76 -13.96
N ILE A 13 2.76 5.10 -12.83
CA ILE A 13 4.07 5.72 -12.82
C ILE A 13 5.11 4.61 -13.08
N PRO A 14 5.97 4.70 -14.12
CA PRO A 14 7.00 3.71 -14.42
C PRO A 14 8.21 3.88 -13.49
N LEU A 15 7.95 4.04 -12.19
CA LEU A 15 8.97 4.12 -11.15
C LEU A 15 9.11 2.74 -10.54
N GLU A 16 10.23 2.12 -10.84
CA GLU A 16 10.66 0.83 -10.30
C GLU A 16 11.78 1.09 -9.30
N TYR A 17 11.52 0.78 -8.02
CA TYR A 17 12.55 0.85 -6.99
C TYR A 17 12.95 -0.55 -6.59
N ARG A 18 14.25 -0.86 -6.72
CA ARG A 18 14.82 -2.16 -6.35
C ARG A 18 15.81 -2.01 -5.22
N GLY A 19 15.69 -2.87 -4.21
CA GLY A 19 16.65 -2.96 -3.11
C GLY A 19 16.11 -2.41 -1.79
N VAL A 20 16.48 -3.09 -0.69
CA VAL A 20 15.95 -2.83 0.65
C VAL A 20 16.18 -1.40 1.15
N ASP A 21 17.31 -0.77 0.83
CA ASP A 21 17.63 0.58 1.29
C ASP A 21 16.74 1.64 0.63
N VAL A 22 16.51 1.49 -0.68
CA VAL A 22 15.68 2.40 -1.47
C VAL A 22 14.22 2.27 -1.04
N VAL A 23 13.74 1.03 -0.86
CA VAL A 23 12.38 0.76 -0.40
C VAL A 23 12.17 1.24 1.04
N SER A 24 13.17 1.09 1.91
CA SER A 24 13.09 1.59 3.29
C SER A 24 12.99 3.12 3.33
N ARG A 25 13.75 3.84 2.49
CA ARG A 25 13.64 5.30 2.37
C ARG A 25 12.30 5.74 1.77
N LEU A 26 11.80 5.03 0.77
CA LEU A 26 10.48 5.30 0.19
C LEU A 26 9.37 5.09 1.23
N PHE A 27 9.42 3.99 1.99
CA PHE A 27 8.48 3.76 3.08
C PHE A 27 8.61 4.80 4.19
N ALA A 28 9.82 5.23 4.54
CA ALA A 28 10.03 6.34 5.47
C ALA A 28 9.40 7.64 4.94
N ALA A 29 9.46 7.93 3.64
CA ALA A 29 8.80 9.09 3.06
C ALA A 29 7.27 8.96 3.02
N ILE A 30 6.74 7.79 2.65
CA ILE A 30 5.31 7.53 2.53
C ILE A 30 4.63 7.52 3.91
N PHE A 31 5.23 6.79 4.87
CA PHE A 31 4.65 6.57 6.20
C PHE A 31 5.20 7.51 7.27
N GLY A 32 6.36 8.14 7.06
CA GLY A 32 6.98 9.05 8.03
C GLY A 32 6.46 10.48 8.02
N SER A 33 5.52 10.81 7.13
CA SER A 33 4.89 12.15 7.03
C SER A 33 3.98 12.51 8.22
N GLY A 34 3.92 11.69 9.28
CA GLY A 34 3.03 11.85 10.43
C GLY A 34 1.54 11.57 10.11
N ARG A 35 1.24 11.17 8.87
CA ARG A 35 -0.10 10.82 8.42
C ARG A 35 -0.50 9.46 8.99
N ARG A 36 -1.64 9.40 9.66
CA ARG A 36 -2.21 8.12 10.12
C ARG A 36 -2.88 7.42 8.95
N VAL A 37 -2.42 6.20 8.67
CA VAL A 37 -2.96 5.34 7.63
C VAL A 37 -3.63 4.15 8.29
N ASP A 38 -4.89 3.88 7.95
CA ASP A 38 -5.58 2.65 8.31
C ASP A 38 -5.50 1.67 7.13
N LEU A 39 -5.17 0.42 7.42
CA LEU A 39 -5.11 -0.64 6.42
C LEU A 39 -6.32 -1.58 6.59
N VAL A 40 -7.08 -1.77 5.51
CA VAL A 40 -8.17 -2.74 5.46
C VAL A 40 -7.71 -3.95 4.62
N PRO A 41 -7.68 -5.16 5.18
CA PRO A 41 -7.20 -6.34 4.47
C PRO A 41 -8.13 -6.71 3.31
N THR A 42 -7.53 -7.12 2.19
CA THR A 42 -8.20 -7.71 1.02
C THR A 42 -7.22 -8.67 0.31
N ARG A 43 -7.58 -9.18 -0.87
CA ARG A 43 -6.70 -10.00 -1.70
C ARG A 43 -6.68 -9.50 -3.13
N ALA A 44 -5.53 -9.58 -3.77
CA ALA A 44 -5.36 -9.32 -5.19
C ALA A 44 -4.68 -10.52 -5.84
N ASN A 45 -5.37 -11.20 -6.76
CA ASN A 45 -4.86 -12.40 -7.44
C ASN A 45 -4.28 -13.44 -6.48
N GLY A 46 -4.99 -13.71 -5.37
CA GLY A 46 -4.56 -14.65 -4.32
C GLY A 46 -3.52 -14.11 -3.33
N GLN A 47 -2.84 -13.00 -3.67
CA GLN A 47 -1.82 -12.38 -2.84
C GLN A 47 -2.44 -11.48 -1.74
N PRO A 48 -1.75 -11.31 -0.60
CA PRO A 48 -2.16 -10.36 0.43
C PRO A 48 -2.21 -8.93 -0.11
N ALA A 49 -3.29 -8.22 0.15
CA ALA A 49 -3.44 -6.82 -0.23
C ALA A 49 -4.14 -6.02 0.87
N PHE A 50 -3.97 -4.70 0.82
CA PHE A 50 -4.57 -3.78 1.79
C PHE A 50 -5.09 -2.54 1.08
N GLY A 51 -6.33 -2.16 1.36
CA GLY A 51 -6.80 -0.80 1.09
C GLY A 51 -6.17 0.15 2.10
N ALA A 52 -5.46 1.17 1.62
CA ALA A 52 -4.83 2.17 2.45
C ALA A 52 -5.74 3.40 2.56
N TYR A 53 -6.11 3.77 3.79
CA TYR A 53 -7.02 4.88 4.08
C TYR A 53 -6.31 5.94 4.91
N LEU A 54 -6.16 7.14 4.35
CA LEU A 54 -5.58 8.29 5.06
C LEU A 54 -6.64 8.91 5.97
N ARG A 55 -6.32 9.06 7.26
CA ARG A 55 -7.18 9.77 8.20
C ARG A 55 -7.12 11.27 7.94
N ALA A 56 -8.27 11.89 7.63
CA ALA A 56 -8.39 13.33 7.59
C ALA A 56 -8.70 13.89 9.00
N GLY A 57 -8.44 15.19 9.20
CA GLY A 57 -8.77 15.87 10.46
C GLY A 57 -10.27 15.88 10.78
N THR A 58 -11.13 15.65 9.78
CA THR A 58 -12.60 15.54 9.91
C THR A 58 -13.05 14.19 10.47
N GLY A 59 -12.14 13.24 10.71
CA GLY A 59 -12.44 11.88 11.16
C GLY A 59 -12.76 10.90 10.02
N ILE A 60 -13.14 11.38 8.84
CA ILE A 60 -13.31 10.54 7.64
C ILE A 60 -11.95 10.00 7.19
N ARG A 61 -11.95 8.75 6.74
CA ARG A 61 -10.75 8.08 6.26
C ARG A 61 -10.87 7.88 4.75
N HIS A 62 -10.03 8.56 3.98
CA HIS A 62 -10.11 8.58 2.52
C HIS A 62 -9.22 7.49 1.92
N GLY A 63 -9.77 6.70 1.00
CA GLY A 63 -9.01 5.72 0.24
C GLY A 63 -7.90 6.41 -0.54
N SER A 64 -6.66 6.06 -0.23
CA SER A 64 -5.45 6.60 -0.85
C SER A 64 -4.87 5.69 -1.92
N GLY A 65 -5.18 4.39 -1.85
CA GLY A 65 -4.72 3.40 -2.81
C GLY A 65 -4.84 1.98 -2.29
N LEU A 66 -4.45 1.03 -3.13
CA LEU A 66 -4.32 -0.38 -2.79
C LEU A 66 -2.84 -0.76 -2.72
N PHE A 67 -2.43 -1.42 -1.65
CA PHE A 67 -1.12 -2.04 -1.52
C PHE A 67 -1.25 -3.54 -1.75
N VAL A 68 -0.47 -4.10 -2.66
CA VAL A 68 -0.39 -5.55 -2.90
C VAL A 68 1.00 -6.01 -2.52
N LEU A 69 1.07 -7.04 -1.68
CA LEU A 69 2.32 -7.63 -1.23
C LEU A 69 2.57 -8.95 -1.94
N THR A 70 3.69 -9.07 -2.62
CA THR A 70 4.18 -10.35 -3.13
C THR A 70 5.10 -10.96 -2.09
N LEU A 71 4.84 -12.22 -1.74
CA LEU A 71 5.62 -12.97 -0.77
C LEU A 71 6.45 -14.04 -1.45
N THR A 72 7.66 -14.24 -0.95
CA THR A 72 8.48 -15.44 -1.19
C THR A 72 8.74 -16.09 0.17
N GLY A 73 8.08 -17.22 0.43
CA GLY A 73 8.05 -17.83 1.76
C GLY A 73 7.38 -16.90 2.78
N ASP A 74 8.10 -16.54 3.84
CA ASP A 74 7.68 -15.65 4.92
C ASP A 74 8.12 -14.19 4.72
N ARG A 75 8.72 -13.86 3.56
CA ARG A 75 9.32 -12.54 3.28
C ARG A 75 8.58 -11.81 2.17
N ILE A 76 8.49 -10.48 2.29
CA ILE A 76 7.94 -9.61 1.24
C ILE A 76 9.03 -9.39 0.18
N CYS A 77 8.77 -9.84 -1.04
CA CYS A 77 9.67 -9.71 -2.19
C CYS A 77 9.23 -8.65 -3.19
N ALA A 78 7.94 -8.27 -3.20
CA ALA A 78 7.49 -7.09 -3.93
C ALA A 78 6.36 -6.37 -3.19
N PHE A 79 6.25 -5.09 -3.47
CA PHE A 79 5.20 -4.21 -2.99
C PHE A 79 4.70 -3.37 -4.15
N THR A 80 3.43 -3.50 -4.50
CA THR A 80 2.83 -2.70 -5.57
C THR A 80 1.78 -1.79 -4.98
N ARG A 81 1.86 -0.49 -5.30
CA ARG A 81 0.83 0.48 -4.93
C ARG A 81 0.04 0.90 -6.16
N PHE A 82 -1.26 0.67 -6.11
CA PHE A 82 -2.23 1.23 -7.06
C PHE A 82 -2.88 2.48 -6.50
N ASP A 83 -3.45 3.31 -7.38
CA ASP A 83 -4.26 4.46 -6.98
C ASP A 83 -5.60 4.04 -6.32
N SER A 84 -6.33 5.00 -5.76
CA SER A 84 -7.58 4.71 -5.04
C SER A 84 -8.76 4.32 -5.94
N GLY A 85 -8.65 4.50 -7.25
CA GLY A 85 -9.66 4.14 -8.23
C GLY A 85 -9.92 2.65 -8.31
N VAL A 86 -8.92 1.81 -7.97
CA VAL A 86 -9.10 0.34 -7.99
C VAL A 86 -9.83 -0.21 -6.77
N LEU A 87 -9.94 0.56 -5.66
CA LEU A 87 -10.53 0.07 -4.40
C LEU A 87 -11.92 -0.59 -4.57
N PRO A 88 -12.88 -0.01 -5.35
CA PRO A 88 -14.19 -0.63 -5.53
C PRO A 88 -14.14 -2.01 -6.17
N TRP A 89 -13.14 -2.30 -7.01
CA TRP A 89 -12.96 -3.61 -7.63
C TRP A 89 -12.58 -4.70 -6.62
N PHE A 90 -12.07 -4.30 -5.45
CA PHE A 90 -11.72 -5.18 -4.34
C PHE A 90 -12.80 -5.20 -3.24
N GLY A 91 -14.01 -4.70 -3.53
CA GLY A 91 -15.10 -4.59 -2.55
C GLY A 91 -14.85 -3.54 -1.47
N LEU A 92 -13.88 -2.64 -1.68
CA LEU A 92 -13.49 -1.64 -0.70
C LEU A 92 -14.11 -0.28 -1.03
N PRO A 93 -14.73 0.42 -0.06
CA PRO A 93 -15.35 1.71 -0.31
C PRO A 93 -14.28 2.80 -0.49
N ARG A 94 -14.63 3.89 -1.19
CA ARG A 94 -13.72 5.03 -1.40
C ARG A 94 -13.41 5.83 -0.14
N SER A 95 -14.25 5.71 0.89
CA SER A 95 -14.02 6.29 2.20
C SER A 95 -14.61 5.40 3.28
N LEU A 96 -14.05 5.50 4.49
CA LEU A 96 -14.57 4.84 5.68
C LEU A 96 -14.99 5.90 6.70
N PRO A 97 -16.03 5.63 7.50
CA PRO A 97 -16.38 6.48 8.62
C PRO A 97 -15.24 6.53 9.64
N SER A 98 -15.27 7.52 10.53
CA SER A 98 -14.37 7.58 11.69
C SER A 98 -14.44 6.28 12.49
N ARG A 99 -13.28 5.82 12.99
CA ARG A 99 -13.20 4.66 13.87
C ARG A 99 -13.63 5.04 15.28
#